data_AF-A0A191TNX8-F1
#
_entry.id   AF-A0A191TNX8-F1
#
_cell.length_a   1.000
_cell.length_b   1.000
_cell.length_c   1.000
_cell.angle_alpha   90.00
_cell.angle_beta   90.00
_cell.angle_gamma   90.00
#
_symmetry.space_group_name_H-M   'P 1'
#
loop_
_entity.id
_entity.type
_entity.pdbx_description
1 polymer ?
#
loop_
_entity_poly.entity_id
_entity_poly.type
_entity_poly.pdbx_seq_one_letter_code
_entity_poly.pdbx_strand_id
1 'polypeptide(L)'
;MIDMISKIVGQLTQDKHFEECWNSELIDIPYFQNKQLKVVFTEAENESYFKLADIALENFMRLSTSDRENHSSKIVENYKQNLVFNYTPRLELKSDNEIWNFVYPTDIILAQNETGEVFVLVECGCEWEEEHGLQLVFKNGQQLTRVSYNDGGLEDE
;
A
#
# COMPACT_ATOMS: atom_id res chain seq x y z
N MET A 1 24.23 -6.86 15.55
CA MET A 1 23.24 -6.37 14.58
C MET A 1 22.47 -7.58 14.14
N ILE A 2 21.14 -7.58 14.26
CA ILE A 2 20.31 -8.68 13.79
C ILE A 2 20.23 -8.51 12.27
N ASP A 3 20.68 -9.51 11.51
CA ASP A 3 20.50 -9.53 10.06
C ASP A 3 19.08 -10.01 9.77
N MET A 4 18.25 -9.12 9.25
CA MET A 4 16.91 -9.46 8.77
C MET A 4 16.88 -9.50 7.26
N ILE A 5 16.51 -10.66 6.72
CA ILE A 5 16.55 -10.95 5.29
C ILE A 5 15.17 -11.47 4.87
N SER A 6 14.44 -10.65 4.12
CA SER A 6 13.21 -11.06 3.44
C SER A 6 13.55 -11.92 2.22
N LYS A 7 12.71 -12.91 1.94
CA LYS A 7 12.84 -13.72 0.71
C LYS A 7 12.54 -12.93 -0.55
N ILE A 8 11.83 -11.81 -0.44
CA ILE A 8 11.33 -11.02 -1.56
C ILE A 8 12.19 -9.77 -1.77
N VAL A 9 12.48 -9.03 -0.70
CA VAL A 9 13.20 -7.73 -0.78
C VAL A 9 14.66 -7.81 -0.32
N GLY A 10 15.12 -8.97 0.13
CA GLY A 10 16.50 -9.16 0.58
C GLY A 10 16.76 -8.53 1.94
N GLN A 11 17.97 -7.98 2.12
CA GLN A 11 18.43 -7.41 3.38
C GLN A 11 17.58 -6.20 3.77
N LEU A 12 17.11 -6.18 5.02
CA LEU A 12 16.41 -5.07 5.62
C LEU A 12 17.34 -4.24 6.51
N THR A 13 17.04 -2.95 6.60
CA THR A 13 17.71 -2.00 7.50
C THR A 13 16.70 -1.43 8.48
N GLN A 14 16.99 -1.54 9.77
CA GLN A 14 16.16 -0.93 10.82
C GLN A 14 16.04 0.58 10.60
N ASP A 15 14.83 1.11 10.73
CA ASP A 15 14.58 2.53 10.67
C ASP A 15 15.26 3.25 11.85
N LYS A 16 15.69 4.49 11.63
CA LYS A 16 16.41 5.28 12.65
C LYS A 16 15.48 6.03 13.58
N HIS A 17 14.23 6.21 13.18
CA HIS A 17 13.22 6.98 13.90
C HIS A 17 12.15 6.08 14.53
N PHE A 18 11.90 4.90 13.94
CA PHE A 18 10.91 3.93 14.37
C PHE A 18 11.58 2.56 14.58
N GLU A 19 11.94 2.23 15.81
CA GLU A 19 12.76 1.05 16.13
C GLU A 19 12.10 -0.27 15.70
N GLU A 20 10.78 -0.30 15.66
CA GLU A 20 9.96 -1.42 15.21
C GLU A 20 9.95 -1.58 13.67
N CYS A 21 10.25 -0.51 12.92
CA CYS A 21 10.18 -0.51 11.47
C CYS A 21 11.50 -0.97 10.81
N TRP A 22 11.36 -1.81 9.78
CA TRP A 22 12.48 -2.31 8.98
C TRP A 22 12.22 -2.06 7.50
N ASN A 23 13.16 -1.35 6.87
CA ASN A 23 13.05 -0.86 5.51
C ASN A 23 13.84 -1.74 4.54
N SER A 24 13.28 -1.97 3.36
CA SER A 24 14.02 -2.48 2.21
C SER A 24 14.76 -1.38 1.45
N GLU A 25 15.66 -1.78 0.55
CA GLU A 25 16.00 -0.94 -0.61
C GLU A 25 14.77 -0.81 -1.54
N LEU A 26 14.83 0.11 -2.50
CA LEU A 26 13.76 0.26 -3.47
C LEU A 26 13.65 -0.98 -4.38
N ILE A 27 12.42 -1.47 -4.57
CA ILE A 27 12.13 -2.60 -5.46
C ILE A 27 11.03 -2.25 -6.46
N ASP A 28 11.09 -2.87 -7.64
CA ASP A 28 10.08 -2.70 -8.69
C ASP A 28 8.75 -3.34 -8.26
N ILE A 29 7.66 -2.56 -8.23
CA ILE A 29 6.32 -3.06 -7.87
C ILE A 29 5.48 -3.29 -9.14
N PRO A 30 5.20 -4.55 -9.55
CA PRO A 30 4.52 -4.84 -10.82
C PRO A 30 3.11 -4.25 -10.93
N TYR A 31 2.39 -4.20 -9.81
CA TYR A 31 1.08 -3.56 -9.72
C TYR A 31 1.12 -2.09 -10.17
N PHE A 32 2.22 -1.38 -9.90
CA PHE A 32 2.44 0.03 -10.27
C PHE A 32 3.37 0.20 -11.47
N GLN A 33 3.26 -0.68 -12.48
CA GLN A 33 4.08 -0.62 -13.70
C GLN A 33 5.60 -0.61 -13.40
N ASN A 34 6.01 -1.42 -12.41
CA ASN A 34 7.38 -1.52 -11.93
C ASN A 34 7.95 -0.20 -11.36
N LYS A 35 7.09 0.69 -10.85
CA LYS A 35 7.57 1.82 -10.06
C LYS A 35 8.34 1.29 -8.85
N GLN A 36 9.49 1.91 -8.59
CA GLN A 36 10.36 1.58 -7.49
C GLN A 36 9.83 2.17 -6.19
N LEU A 37 9.48 1.30 -5.24
CA LEU A 37 8.95 1.69 -3.94
C LEU A 37 9.71 0.97 -2.83
N LYS A 38 9.74 1.59 -1.67
CA LYS A 38 10.27 1.00 -0.44
C LYS A 38 9.21 0.13 0.20
N VAL A 39 9.64 -1.00 0.80
CA VAL A 39 8.80 -1.86 1.63
C VAL A 39 9.20 -1.73 3.09
N VAL A 40 8.23 -1.55 3.96
CA VAL A 40 8.40 -1.38 5.41
C VAL A 40 7.70 -2.53 6.13
N PHE A 41 8.43 -3.20 7.01
CA PHE A 41 7.88 -4.20 7.93
C PHE A 41 7.80 -3.57 9.32
N THR A 42 6.62 -3.49 9.92
CA THR A 42 6.41 -2.75 11.19
C THR A 42 6.81 -3.52 12.44
N GLU A 43 6.96 -4.85 12.37
CA GLU A 43 7.32 -5.69 13.52
C GLU A 43 8.22 -6.86 13.10
N ALA A 44 9.17 -6.66 12.19
CA ALA A 44 9.92 -7.74 11.56
C ALA A 44 10.69 -8.65 12.54
N GLU A 45 10.98 -8.18 13.76
CA GLU A 45 11.61 -9.00 14.81
C GLU A 45 10.69 -10.13 15.33
N ASN A 46 9.38 -10.02 15.14
CA ASN A 46 8.43 -11.11 15.40
C ASN A 46 8.49 -12.13 14.25
N GLU A 47 9.14 -13.27 14.50
CA GLU A 47 9.38 -14.30 13.48
C GLU A 47 8.09 -14.84 12.83
N SER A 48 6.99 -14.95 13.57
CA SER A 48 5.72 -15.44 13.04
C SER A 48 5.11 -14.42 12.09
N TYR A 49 5.07 -13.16 12.50
CA TYR A 49 4.62 -12.05 11.66
C TYR A 49 5.51 -11.94 10.41
N PHE A 50 6.84 -11.94 10.56
CA PHE A 50 7.78 -11.77 9.46
C PHE A 50 7.57 -12.80 8.34
N LYS A 51 7.35 -14.06 8.70
CA LYS A 51 7.03 -15.13 7.73
C LYS A 51 5.72 -14.88 7.00
N LEU A 52 4.68 -14.42 7.69
CA LEU A 52 3.39 -14.12 7.09
C LEU A 52 3.44 -12.85 6.24
N ALA A 53 4.20 -11.84 6.66
CA ALA A 53 4.50 -10.62 5.91
C ALA A 53 5.21 -10.93 4.59
N ASP A 54 6.21 -11.80 4.59
CA ASP A 54 6.85 -12.27 3.36
C ASP A 54 5.86 -12.97 2.40
N ILE A 55 4.94 -13.79 2.93
CA ILE A 55 3.90 -14.46 2.12
C ILE A 55 2.92 -13.44 1.54
N ALA A 56 2.47 -12.48 2.34
CA ALA A 56 1.57 -11.42 1.89
C ALA A 56 2.24 -10.55 0.82
N LEU A 57 3.51 -10.20 1.03
CA LEU A 57 4.29 -9.46 0.03
C LEU A 57 4.48 -10.28 -1.26
N GLU A 58 4.80 -11.57 -1.17
CA GLU A 58 4.91 -12.44 -2.35
C GLU A 58 3.59 -12.45 -3.15
N ASN A 59 2.45 -12.55 -2.47
CA ASN A 59 1.14 -12.48 -3.12
C ASN A 59 0.91 -11.13 -3.80
N PHE A 60 1.25 -10.02 -3.13
CA PHE A 60 1.10 -8.68 -3.68
C PHE A 60 1.98 -8.48 -4.93
N MET A 61 3.19 -9.02 -4.91
CA MET A 61 4.12 -8.97 -6.05
C MET A 61 3.64 -9.75 -7.27
N ARG A 62 2.64 -10.64 -7.12
CA ARG A 62 1.98 -11.33 -8.25
C ARG A 62 0.87 -10.48 -8.89
N LEU A 63 0.41 -9.42 -8.23
CA LEU A 63 -0.57 -8.50 -8.81
C LEU A 63 0.08 -7.68 -9.92
N SER A 64 -0.63 -7.54 -11.02
CA SER A 64 -0.17 -6.88 -12.24
C SER A 64 -0.85 -5.53 -12.45
N THR A 65 -0.43 -4.81 -13.47
CA THR A 65 -1.13 -3.60 -13.92
C THR A 65 -2.57 -3.89 -14.34
N SER A 66 -2.89 -5.10 -14.82
CA SER A 66 -4.27 -5.47 -15.14
C SER A 66 -5.14 -5.60 -13.89
N ASP A 67 -4.58 -6.09 -12.78
CA ASP A 67 -5.29 -6.10 -11.49
C ASP A 67 -5.54 -4.68 -11.00
N ARG A 68 -4.56 -3.77 -11.20
CA ARG A 68 -4.71 -2.35 -10.90
C ARG A 68 -5.87 -1.71 -11.69
N GLU A 69 -5.98 -2.03 -12.98
CA GLU A 69 -7.10 -1.56 -13.81
C GLU A 69 -8.46 -2.09 -13.31
N ASN A 70 -8.53 -3.33 -12.82
CA ASN A 70 -9.74 -3.88 -12.21
C ASN A 70 -10.12 -3.19 -10.89
N HIS A 71 -9.17 -2.56 -10.21
CA HIS A 71 -9.40 -1.81 -8.97
C HIS A 71 -9.79 -0.34 -9.18
N SER A 72 -9.71 0.18 -10.41
CA SER A 72 -9.96 1.60 -10.72
C SER A 72 -11.31 2.11 -10.21
N SER A 73 -12.36 1.29 -10.28
CA SER A 73 -13.71 1.67 -9.85
C SER A 73 -13.78 2.01 -8.35
N LYS A 74 -13.04 1.30 -7.50
CA LYS A 74 -12.94 1.60 -6.06
C LYS A 74 -12.21 2.92 -5.79
N ILE A 75 -11.19 3.22 -6.58
CA ILE A 75 -10.46 4.50 -6.46
C ILE A 75 -11.36 5.67 -6.90
N VAL A 76 -12.09 5.48 -8.00
CA VAL A 76 -13.08 6.46 -8.48
C VAL A 76 -14.20 6.67 -7.46
N GLU A 77 -14.64 5.62 -6.75
CA GLU A 77 -15.61 5.74 -5.68
C GLU A 77 -15.09 6.60 -4.53
N ASN A 78 -13.86 6.35 -4.05
CA ASN A 78 -13.22 7.18 -3.03
C ASN A 78 -13.10 8.65 -3.48
N TYR A 79 -12.65 8.91 -4.72
CA TYR A 79 -12.61 10.26 -5.28
C TYR A 79 -14.01 10.91 -5.33
N LYS A 80 -15.06 10.19 -5.74
CA LYS A 80 -16.43 10.71 -5.78
C LYS A 80 -16.98 11.04 -4.40
N GLN A 81 -16.64 10.26 -3.37
CA GLN A 81 -17.01 10.56 -1.98
C GLN A 81 -16.38 11.88 -1.51
N ASN A 82 -15.18 12.22 -2.00
CA ASN A 82 -14.49 13.46 -1.72
C ASN A 82 -15.11 14.70 -2.40
N LEU A 83 -15.86 14.54 -3.49
CA LEU A 83 -16.48 15.67 -4.21
C LEU A 83 -17.53 16.45 -3.37
N VAL A 84 -17.89 15.95 -2.19
CA VAL A 84 -18.69 16.70 -1.21
C VAL A 84 -17.95 17.94 -0.69
N PHE A 85 -16.61 17.92 -0.71
CA PHE A 85 -15.77 19.05 -0.31
C PHE A 85 -15.55 20.00 -1.49
N ASN A 86 -15.85 21.28 -1.28
CA ASN A 86 -15.78 22.29 -2.33
C ASN A 86 -14.35 22.55 -2.86
N TYR A 87 -13.32 22.17 -2.10
CA TYR A 87 -11.92 22.33 -2.50
C TYR A 87 -11.40 21.14 -3.31
N THR A 88 -12.13 20.03 -3.39
CA THR A 88 -11.70 18.87 -4.16
C THR A 88 -11.70 19.20 -5.65
N PRO A 89 -10.56 19.05 -6.37
CA PRO A 89 -10.49 19.30 -7.79
C PRO A 89 -11.39 18.36 -8.58
N ARG A 90 -12.01 18.90 -9.64
CA ARG A 90 -12.81 18.10 -10.57
C ARG A 90 -11.91 17.56 -11.68
N LEU A 91 -11.57 16.29 -11.55
CA LEU A 91 -10.80 15.53 -12.54
C LEU A 91 -11.65 15.24 -13.79
N GLU A 92 -11.08 15.46 -14.96
CA GLU A 92 -11.68 15.07 -16.24
C GLU A 92 -11.26 13.63 -16.58
N LEU A 93 -12.12 12.66 -16.26
CA LEU A 93 -11.90 11.23 -16.53
C LEU A 93 -12.72 10.79 -17.75
N LYS A 94 -12.06 10.20 -18.75
CA LYS A 94 -12.69 9.53 -19.91
C LYS A 94 -13.01 8.07 -19.63
N SER A 95 -12.33 7.48 -18.64
CA SER A 95 -12.59 6.14 -18.13
C SER A 95 -12.09 6.03 -16.68
N ASP A 96 -12.60 5.06 -15.92
CA ASP A 96 -12.17 4.86 -14.54
C ASP A 96 -10.66 4.62 -14.44
N ASN A 97 -10.03 3.95 -15.42
CA ASN A 97 -8.59 3.68 -15.43
C ASN A 97 -7.71 4.94 -15.44
N GLU A 98 -8.23 6.08 -15.91
CA GLU A 98 -7.47 7.34 -15.91
C GLU A 98 -7.27 7.91 -14.50
N ILE A 99 -8.00 7.40 -13.49
CA ILE A 99 -7.83 7.84 -12.09
C ILE A 99 -6.40 7.64 -11.60
N TRP A 100 -5.72 6.59 -12.08
CA TRP A 100 -4.35 6.27 -11.69
C TRP A 100 -3.31 7.29 -12.16
N ASN A 101 -3.66 8.19 -13.08
CA ASN A 101 -2.79 9.31 -13.45
C ASN A 101 -2.68 10.37 -12.34
N PHE A 102 -3.57 10.30 -11.36
CA PHE A 102 -3.70 11.24 -10.24
C PHE A 102 -3.41 10.57 -8.89
N VAL A 103 -2.82 9.37 -8.91
CA VAL A 103 -2.45 8.59 -7.71
C VAL A 103 -0.95 8.29 -7.75
N TYR A 104 -0.26 8.65 -6.68
CA TYR A 104 1.20 8.62 -6.60
C TYR A 104 1.65 7.74 -5.43
N PRO A 105 1.87 6.43 -5.64
CA PRO A 105 2.28 5.55 -4.54
C PRO A 105 3.67 5.94 -4.02
N THR A 106 3.85 5.89 -2.70
CA THR A 106 5.06 6.31 -1.99
C THR A 106 5.74 5.14 -1.29
N ASP A 107 4.99 4.40 -0.47
CA ASP A 107 5.53 3.35 0.39
C ASP A 107 4.58 2.14 0.45
N ILE A 108 5.16 0.96 0.63
CA ILE A 108 4.45 -0.27 0.92
C ILE A 108 4.70 -0.62 2.39
N ILE A 109 3.65 -0.74 3.19
CA ILE A 109 3.74 -1.06 4.62
C ILE A 109 3.07 -2.41 4.88
N LEU A 110 3.78 -3.32 5.51
CA LEU A 110 3.26 -4.60 5.96
C LEU A 110 2.87 -4.46 7.43
N ALA A 111 1.64 -4.82 7.77
CA ALA A 111 1.11 -4.71 9.13
C ALA A 111 0.24 -5.91 9.49
N GLN A 112 0.08 -6.20 10.78
CA GLN A 112 -0.74 -7.29 11.29
C GLN A 112 -1.81 -6.74 12.22
N ASN A 113 -3.05 -7.21 12.09
CA ASN A 113 -4.12 -6.86 13.02
C ASN A 113 -4.05 -7.73 14.29
N GLU A 114 -4.90 -7.44 15.28
CA GLU A 114 -4.95 -8.16 16.55
C GLU A 114 -5.27 -9.66 16.42
N THR A 115 -5.92 -10.06 15.33
CA THR A 115 -6.27 -11.47 15.05
C THR A 115 -5.14 -12.25 14.37
N GLY A 116 -4.05 -11.57 14.01
CA GLY A 116 -2.90 -12.18 13.33
C GLY A 116 -2.97 -12.15 11.81
N GLU A 117 -3.97 -11.48 11.22
CA GLU A 117 -4.08 -11.33 9.76
C GLU A 117 -3.14 -10.23 9.27
N VAL A 118 -2.46 -10.48 8.15
CA VAL A 118 -1.47 -9.56 7.58
C VAL A 118 -2.05 -8.81 6.39
N PHE A 119 -1.74 -7.52 6.34
CA PHE A 119 -2.19 -6.59 5.32
C PHE A 119 -0.99 -5.94 4.64
N VAL A 120 -1.15 -5.65 3.35
CA VAL A 120 -0.25 -4.80 2.57
C VAL A 120 -0.95 -3.47 2.36
N LEU A 121 -0.41 -2.43 2.99
CA LEU A 121 -0.88 -1.06 2.86
C LEU A 121 -0.02 -0.39 1.80
N VAL A 122 -0.65 0.27 0.84
CA VAL A 122 0.02 1.17 -0.09
C VAL A 122 -0.35 2.58 0.28
N GLU A 123 0.62 3.34 0.74
CA GLU A 123 0.48 4.78 0.90
C GLU A 123 0.66 5.46 -0.46
N CYS A 124 -0.22 6.42 -0.75
CA CYS A 124 -0.22 7.17 -1.99
C CYS A 124 -0.49 8.65 -1.71
N GLY A 125 0.17 9.54 -2.42
CA GLY A 125 -0.40 10.86 -2.69
C GLY A 125 -1.55 10.76 -3.70
N CYS A 126 -2.46 11.74 -3.69
CA CYS A 126 -3.44 11.90 -4.75
C CYS A 126 -3.85 13.37 -4.92
N GLU A 127 -4.42 13.71 -6.07
CA GLU A 127 -4.80 15.11 -6.36
C GLU A 127 -6.04 15.59 -5.59
N TRP A 128 -6.89 14.70 -5.08
CA TRP A 128 -8.14 15.11 -4.43
C TRP A 128 -8.05 15.26 -2.92
N GLU A 129 -6.98 14.76 -2.31
CA GLU A 129 -6.69 14.85 -0.88
C GLU A 129 -5.18 15.02 -0.68
N GLU A 130 -4.71 16.27 -0.68
CA GLU A 130 -3.29 16.61 -0.57
C GLU A 130 -2.75 16.46 0.87
N GLU A 131 -3.60 16.62 1.89
CA GLU A 131 -3.16 16.60 3.30
C GLU A 131 -2.93 15.17 3.78
N HIS A 132 -3.88 14.28 3.47
CA HIS A 132 -3.84 12.89 3.94
C HIS A 132 -3.49 11.88 2.85
N GLY A 133 -3.61 12.23 1.57
CA GLY A 133 -3.40 11.27 0.48
C GLY A 133 -4.45 10.15 0.44
N LEU A 134 -4.04 9.02 -0.12
CA LEU A 134 -4.85 7.83 -0.37
C LEU A 134 -4.12 6.60 0.17
N GLN A 135 -4.86 5.69 0.79
CA GLN A 135 -4.36 4.40 1.25
C GLN A 135 -5.14 3.27 0.57
N LEU A 136 -4.40 2.29 0.05
CA LEU A 136 -4.95 1.05 -0.49
C LEU A 136 -4.59 -0.08 0.45
N VAL A 137 -5.56 -0.86 0.89
CA VAL A 137 -5.32 -1.97 1.82
C VAL A 137 -5.62 -3.31 1.17
N PHE A 138 -4.61 -4.17 1.10
CA PHE A 138 -4.71 -5.51 0.54
C PHE A 138 -4.61 -6.56 1.63
N LYS A 139 -5.72 -7.26 1.90
CA LYS A 139 -5.74 -8.39 2.83
C LYS A 139 -4.92 -9.55 2.25
N ASN A 140 -3.97 -10.07 3.04
CA ASN A 140 -3.00 -11.10 2.66
C ASN A 140 -2.23 -10.81 1.36
N GLY A 141 -2.15 -9.53 0.96
CA GLY A 141 -1.56 -9.08 -0.30
C GLY A 141 -2.29 -9.51 -1.57
N GLN A 142 -3.51 -10.03 -1.48
CA GLN A 142 -4.24 -10.57 -2.64
C GLN A 142 -5.46 -9.72 -3.01
N GLN A 143 -6.24 -9.33 -2.01
CA GLN A 143 -7.54 -8.71 -2.22
C GLN A 143 -7.51 -7.27 -1.72
N LEU A 144 -7.74 -6.30 -2.61
CA LEU A 144 -7.98 -4.92 -2.24
C LEU A 144 -9.31 -4.84 -1.46
N THR A 145 -9.23 -4.67 -0.15
CA THR A 145 -10.40 -4.62 0.75
C THR A 145 -10.84 -3.19 1.00
N ARG A 146 -9.90 -2.25 1.16
CA ARG A 146 -10.19 -0.86 1.55
C ARG A 146 -9.44 0.16 0.70
N VAL A 147 -10.12 1.29 0.44
CA VAL A 147 -9.59 2.47 -0.25
C VAL A 147 -10.07 3.70 0.51
N SER A 148 -9.17 4.37 1.23
CA SER A 148 -9.49 5.44 2.18
C SER A 148 -8.42 6.53 2.15
N TYR A 149 -8.57 7.56 2.98
CA TYR A 149 -7.43 8.42 3.32
C TYR A 149 -6.35 7.62 4.04
N ASN A 150 -5.12 8.16 4.07
CA ASN A 150 -4.07 7.54 4.87
C ASN A 150 -4.27 7.82 6.37
N ASP A 151 -4.80 6.83 7.08
CA ASP A 151 -5.04 6.85 8.52
C ASP A 151 -4.38 5.66 9.25
N GLY A 152 -3.64 4.83 8.54
CA GLY A 152 -3.04 3.59 9.08
C GLY A 152 -4.03 2.46 9.37
N GLY A 153 -5.33 2.62 9.07
CA GLY A 153 -6.37 1.62 9.33
C GLY A 153 -6.25 0.38 8.44
N LEU A 154 -6.37 -0.81 9.05
CA LEU A 154 -6.24 -2.09 8.33
C LEU A 154 -7.57 -2.60 7.76
N GLU A 155 -8.68 -2.20 8.36
CA GLU A 155 -10.02 -2.71 8.08
C GLU A 155 -11.02 -1.56 8.09
N ASP A 156 -12.22 -1.80 7.55
CA ASP A 156 -13.33 -0.84 7.68
C ASP A 156 -13.85 -0.88 9.13
N GLU A 157 -14.10 0.29 9.71
CA GLU A 157 -14.76 0.44 11.03
C GLU A 157 -16.27 0.17 11.00
#